data_AF-A0A954IKE4-F1
#
_entry.id   AF-A0A954IKE4-F1
#
_cell.length_a   1.000
_cell.length_b   1.000
_cell.length_c   1.000
_cell.angle_alpha   90.00
_cell.angle_beta   90.00
_cell.angle_gamma   90.00
#
_symmetry.space_group_name_H-M   'P 1'
#
loop_
_entity.id
_entity.type
_entity.pdbx_description
1 polymer ?
#
loop_
_entity_poly.entity_id
_entity_poly.type
_entity_poly.pdbx_seq_one_letter_code
_entity_poly.pdbx_strand_id
1 'polypeptide(L)'
;NGKAHGPDRATTTCQLHMRRFHDGETITIEPWRATAFPIQRDLVVDRTAFDRIITAGGYVSVNAGSAPDGNAIPVPGHRQELAMDAAACIGCGACVAACKNASAMLFVSAKVSQLAILPQGQPERNARVLSMVAQMDAERFGACTNTSECEAACPAEVSVANIARLNREFLRASIMSDV
;
A
#
# COMPACT_ATOMS: atom_id res chain seq x y z
N ASN A 1 -16.58 15.38 -9.09
CA ASN A 1 -15.15 15.45 -9.49
C ASN A 1 -14.36 14.15 -9.32
N GLY A 2 -14.90 13.09 -8.69
CA GLY A 2 -14.52 11.67 -8.88
C GLY A 2 -13.10 11.23 -8.52
N LYS A 3 -12.21 12.15 -8.14
CA LYS A 3 -10.81 11.88 -7.83
C LYS A 3 -10.61 11.78 -6.31
N ALA A 4 -10.02 10.67 -5.87
CA ALA A 4 -9.60 10.53 -4.48
C ALA A 4 -8.61 11.65 -4.11
N HIS A 5 -8.80 12.26 -2.93
CA HIS A 5 -8.05 13.43 -2.45
C HIS A 5 -8.16 14.73 -3.27
N GLY A 6 -9.02 14.78 -4.30
CA GLY A 6 -9.26 15.98 -5.08
C GLY A 6 -8.45 16.07 -6.38
N PRO A 7 -8.40 17.25 -7.04
CA PRO A 7 -7.85 17.40 -8.37
C PRO A 7 -6.32 17.52 -8.43
N ASP A 8 -5.67 17.93 -7.33
CA ASP A 8 -4.22 18.14 -7.28
C ASP A 8 -3.48 16.79 -7.19
N ARG A 9 -2.32 16.70 -7.85
CA ARG A 9 -1.42 15.54 -7.73
C ARG A 9 -0.66 15.60 -6.39
N ALA A 10 -0.29 14.43 -5.88
CA ALA A 10 0.55 14.29 -4.68
C ALA A 10 0.01 15.08 -3.47
N THR A 11 -1.31 15.13 -3.30
CA THR A 11 -1.95 15.83 -2.18
C THR A 11 -2.94 14.94 -1.46
N THR A 12 -3.16 15.21 -0.18
CA THR A 12 -4.22 14.60 0.61
C THR A 12 -5.39 15.57 0.78
N THR A 13 -6.57 15.06 1.13
CA THR A 13 -7.76 15.91 1.32
C THR A 13 -7.55 17.02 2.36
N CYS A 14 -6.74 16.78 3.40
CA CYS A 14 -6.44 17.80 4.42
C CYS A 14 -5.49 18.91 3.93
N GLN A 15 -4.79 18.69 2.81
CA GLN A 15 -3.95 19.68 2.14
C GLN A 15 -4.61 20.26 0.88
N LEU A 16 -5.85 19.85 0.58
CA LEU A 16 -6.63 20.41 -0.50
C LEU A 16 -7.23 21.76 -0.07
N HIS A 17 -7.10 22.77 -0.92
CA HIS A 17 -7.57 24.13 -0.64
C HIS A 17 -8.74 24.52 -1.55
N MET A 18 -9.72 25.26 -1.00
CA MET A 18 -10.91 25.70 -1.75
C MET A 18 -10.60 26.54 -3.00
N ARG A 19 -9.47 27.27 -3.01
CA ARG A 19 -8.98 28.04 -4.17
C ARG A 19 -8.69 27.21 -5.44
N ARG A 20 -8.72 25.87 -5.35
CA ARG A 20 -8.58 24.96 -6.49
C ARG A 20 -9.86 24.79 -7.28
N PHE A 21 -11.00 25.17 -6.69
CA PHE A 21 -12.31 25.07 -7.29
C PHE A 21 -12.77 26.45 -7.77
N HIS A 22 -13.65 26.45 -8.77
CA HIS A 22 -14.23 27.69 -9.28
C HIS A 22 -15.25 28.25 -8.28
N ASP A 23 -15.41 29.58 -8.27
CA ASP A 23 -16.44 30.21 -7.47
C ASP A 23 -17.84 29.73 -7.91
N GLY A 24 -18.69 29.39 -6.94
CA GLY A 24 -19.99 28.76 -7.18
C GLY A 24 -19.95 27.27 -7.61
N GLU A 25 -18.78 26.63 -7.68
CA GLU A 25 -18.68 25.20 -8.03
C GLU A 25 -19.30 24.31 -6.93
N THR A 26 -20.10 23.33 -7.35
CA THR A 26 -20.64 22.32 -6.44
C THR A 26 -19.63 21.18 -6.25
N ILE A 27 -19.20 20.95 -5.01
CA ILE A 27 -18.25 19.89 -4.66
C ILE A 27 -18.99 18.75 -3.94
N THR A 28 -18.77 17.51 -4.40
CA THR A 28 -19.26 16.30 -3.72
C THR A 28 -18.13 15.68 -2.92
N ILE A 29 -18.39 15.40 -1.64
CA ILE A 29 -17.48 14.71 -0.73
C ILE A 29 -18.16 13.42 -0.27
N GLU A 30 -17.48 12.30 -0.43
CA GLU A 30 -17.99 10.98 -0.12
C GLU A 30 -16.93 10.09 0.55
N PRO A 31 -17.32 9.09 1.35
CA PRO A 31 -16.39 8.13 1.91
C PRO A 31 -15.77 7.23 0.84
N TRP A 32 -14.73 6.48 1.20
CA TRP A 32 -14.13 5.50 0.30
C TRP A 32 -15.14 4.44 -0.14
N ARG A 33 -15.31 4.29 -1.46
CA ARG A 33 -16.20 3.28 -2.05
C ARG A 33 -15.47 1.95 -2.22
N ALA A 34 -15.42 1.16 -1.16
CA ALA A 34 -14.89 -0.21 -1.21
C ALA A 34 -15.60 -1.10 -0.18
N THR A 35 -15.99 -2.31 -0.57
CA THR A 35 -16.64 -3.28 0.35
C THR A 35 -15.74 -3.61 1.55
N ALA A 36 -14.43 -3.67 1.35
CA ALA A 36 -13.45 -3.88 2.40
C ALA A 36 -13.26 -2.67 3.33
N PHE A 37 -13.82 -1.50 2.98
CA PHE A 37 -13.86 -0.29 3.82
C PHE A 37 -15.31 0.11 4.15
N PRO A 38 -16.00 -0.65 5.02
CA PRO A 38 -17.39 -0.36 5.33
C PRO A 38 -17.53 1.02 5.99
N ILE A 39 -18.58 1.74 5.59
CA ILE A 39 -18.92 3.04 6.15
C ILE A 39 -19.43 2.83 7.58
N GLN A 40 -18.83 3.53 8.52
CA GLN A 40 -19.26 3.55 9.92
C GLN A 40 -20.29 4.65 10.13
N ARG A 41 -19.93 5.89 9.79
CA ARG A 41 -20.84 7.05 9.82
C ARG A 41 -20.30 8.18 8.96
N ASP A 42 -21.16 8.85 8.20
CA ASP A 42 -20.79 10.00 7.38
C ASP A 42 -19.61 9.68 6.43
N LEU A 43 -18.45 10.33 6.63
CA LEU A 43 -17.22 10.11 5.85
C LEU A 43 -16.25 9.12 6.53
N VAL A 44 -16.61 8.59 7.71
CA VAL A 44 -15.78 7.66 8.47
C VAL A 44 -15.99 6.24 7.95
N VAL A 45 -14.89 5.59 7.57
CA VAL A 45 -14.86 4.19 7.14
C VAL A 45 -13.92 3.38 8.03
N ASP A 46 -14.23 2.10 8.19
CA ASP A 46 -13.32 1.14 8.83
C ASP A 46 -12.21 0.73 7.86
N ARG A 47 -10.94 0.91 8.26
CA ARG A 47 -9.76 0.50 7.47
C ARG A 47 -8.97 -0.63 8.12
N THR A 48 -9.52 -1.31 9.12
CA THR A 48 -8.83 -2.39 9.87
C THR A 48 -8.39 -3.54 8.97
N ALA A 49 -8.99 -3.69 7.78
CA ALA A 49 -8.52 -4.60 6.73
C ALA A 49 -7.03 -4.38 6.38
N PHE A 50 -6.57 -3.13 6.32
CA PHE A 50 -5.16 -2.81 6.08
C PHE A 50 -4.27 -3.22 7.26
N ASP A 51 -4.73 -3.04 8.49
CA ASP A 51 -3.98 -3.42 9.69
C ASP A 51 -3.83 -4.95 9.78
N ARG A 52 -4.87 -5.70 9.41
CA ARG A 52 -4.82 -7.17 9.32
C ARG A 52 -3.81 -7.64 8.26
N ILE A 53 -3.78 -6.99 7.09
CA ILE A 53 -2.76 -7.26 6.06
C ILE A 53 -1.35 -6.99 6.59
N ILE A 54 -1.11 -5.85 7.27
CA ILE A 54 0.21 -5.55 7.85
C ILE A 54 0.58 -6.61 8.90
N THR A 55 -0.37 -7.00 9.76
CA THR A 55 -0.14 -8.01 10.79
C THR A 55 0.21 -9.38 10.21
N ALA A 56 -0.29 -9.72 9.01
CA ALA A 56 -0.03 -11.00 8.35
C ALA A 56 1.43 -11.18 7.88
N GLY A 57 2.23 -10.11 7.75
CA GLY A 57 3.63 -10.26 7.30
C GLY A 57 4.42 -8.97 7.09
N GLY A 58 3.81 -7.81 7.30
CA GLY A 58 4.42 -6.48 7.16
C GLY A 58 5.39 -6.12 8.28
N TYR A 59 6.14 -7.10 8.80
CA TYR A 59 7.11 -6.93 9.88
C TYR A 59 8.41 -7.70 9.60
N VAL A 60 9.40 -7.46 10.46
CA VAL A 60 10.64 -8.25 10.58
C VAL A 60 10.70 -8.76 12.01
N SER A 61 10.92 -10.06 12.16
CA SER A 61 11.03 -10.70 13.46
C SER A 61 12.42 -10.43 14.02
N VAL A 62 12.48 -9.85 15.21
CA VAL A 62 13.75 -9.61 15.90
C VAL A 62 13.58 -9.90 17.38
N ASN A 63 14.56 -10.57 17.98
CA ASN A 63 14.62 -10.69 19.43
C ASN A 63 14.97 -9.31 20.02
N ALA A 64 14.06 -8.76 20.83
CA ALA A 64 14.28 -7.47 21.47
C ALA A 64 15.57 -7.49 22.29
N GLY A 65 16.49 -6.56 21.99
CA GLY A 65 17.80 -6.46 22.66
C GLY A 65 18.97 -7.16 21.94
N SER A 66 18.72 -7.92 20.87
CA SER A 66 19.78 -8.53 20.05
C SER A 66 19.88 -7.93 18.64
N ALA A 67 19.22 -6.79 18.40
CA ALA A 67 19.32 -6.11 17.13
C ALA A 67 20.76 -5.61 16.93
N PRO A 68 21.39 -5.89 15.78
CA PRO A 68 22.70 -5.32 15.48
C PRO A 68 22.59 -3.79 15.36
N ASP A 69 23.73 -3.09 15.48
CA ASP A 69 23.80 -1.65 15.20
C ASP A 69 23.20 -1.34 13.81
N GLY A 70 22.42 -0.27 13.71
CA GLY A 70 21.71 0.08 12.47
C GLY A 70 22.64 0.33 11.28
N ASN A 71 23.91 0.67 11.53
CA ASN A 71 24.93 0.92 10.52
C ASN A 71 25.81 -0.32 10.25
N ALA A 72 25.61 -1.43 10.97
CA ALA A 72 26.44 -2.63 10.84
C ALA A 72 26.22 -3.37 9.51
N ILE A 73 25.03 -3.23 8.90
CA ILE A 73 24.70 -3.89 7.63
C ILE A 73 24.69 -2.82 6.52
N PRO A 74 25.73 -2.76 5.67
CA PRO A 74 25.75 -1.82 4.57
C PRO A 74 24.66 -2.16 3.55
N VAL A 75 23.88 -1.15 3.17
CA VAL A 75 22.86 -1.26 2.12
C VAL A 75 23.22 -0.28 1.01
N PRO A 76 23.27 -0.70 -0.27
CA PRO A 76 23.51 0.23 -1.38
C PRO A 76 22.48 1.37 -1.39
N GLY A 77 22.93 2.61 -1.64
CA GLY A 77 22.06 3.81 -1.59
C GLY A 77 20.77 3.67 -2.41
N HIS A 78 20.88 3.21 -3.66
CA HIS A 78 19.71 2.98 -4.52
C HIS A 78 18.70 1.98 -3.94
N ARG A 79 19.13 1.00 -3.13
CA ARG A 79 18.21 0.06 -2.46
C ARG A 79 17.56 0.71 -1.24
N GLN A 80 18.27 1.59 -0.54
CA GLN A 80 17.71 2.37 0.56
C GLN A 80 16.59 3.27 0.03
N GLU A 81 16.87 4.04 -1.03
CA GLU A 81 15.89 4.92 -1.69
C GLU A 81 14.66 4.13 -2.14
N LEU A 82 14.83 3.04 -2.91
CA LEU A 82 13.70 2.22 -3.36
C LEU A 82 12.88 1.62 -2.20
N ALA A 83 13.53 1.26 -1.08
CA ALA A 83 12.81 0.76 0.09
C ALA A 83 12.02 1.89 0.78
N MET A 84 12.62 3.08 0.90
CA MET A 84 11.98 4.25 1.51
C MET A 84 10.83 4.80 0.65
N ASP A 85 10.97 4.81 -0.68
CA ASP A 85 9.90 5.19 -1.60
C ASP A 85 8.70 4.25 -1.46
N ALA A 86 8.93 2.95 -1.30
CA ALA A 86 7.86 2.00 -0.99
C ALA A 86 7.29 2.22 0.42
N ALA A 87 8.13 2.57 1.39
CA ALA A 87 7.72 2.82 2.78
C ALA A 87 6.90 4.10 2.95
N ALA A 88 7.01 5.06 2.02
CA ALA A 88 6.26 6.31 2.00
C ALA A 88 4.73 6.10 1.96
N CYS A 89 4.26 4.89 1.64
CA CYS A 89 2.84 4.56 1.70
C CYS A 89 2.22 4.83 3.09
N ILE A 90 1.39 5.86 3.17
CA ILE A 90 0.68 6.29 4.39
C ILE A 90 -0.62 5.53 4.69
N GLY A 91 -0.96 4.51 3.90
CA GLY A 91 -2.17 3.71 4.12
C GLY A 91 -3.50 4.46 3.96
N CYS A 92 -3.55 5.56 3.21
CA CYS A 92 -4.73 6.43 3.12
C CYS A 92 -5.98 5.77 2.51
N GLY A 93 -5.80 4.76 1.65
CA GLY A 93 -6.90 4.05 0.97
C GLY A 93 -7.29 4.62 -0.40
N ALA A 94 -6.71 5.75 -0.84
CA ALA A 94 -7.01 6.36 -2.14
C ALA A 94 -6.79 5.40 -3.32
N CYS A 95 -5.75 4.57 -3.25
CA CYS A 95 -5.46 3.57 -4.27
C CYS A 95 -6.57 2.52 -4.43
N VAL A 96 -7.28 2.19 -3.34
CA VAL A 96 -8.42 1.26 -3.35
C VAL A 96 -9.63 1.97 -3.93
N ALA A 97 -9.92 3.19 -3.45
CA ALA A 97 -11.07 3.97 -3.90
C ALA A 97 -11.02 4.35 -5.39
N ALA A 98 -9.82 4.61 -5.93
CA ALA A 98 -9.62 4.94 -7.35
C ALA A 98 -9.61 3.70 -8.25
N CYS A 99 -9.30 2.52 -7.71
CA CYS A 99 -9.27 1.29 -8.49
C CYS A 99 -10.70 0.84 -8.82
N LYS A 100 -11.01 0.63 -10.11
CA LYS A 100 -12.31 0.07 -10.54
C LYS A 100 -12.68 -1.26 -9.87
N ASN A 101 -11.68 -2.02 -9.45
CA ASN A 101 -11.84 -3.32 -8.79
C ASN A 101 -11.78 -3.20 -7.26
N ALA A 102 -11.60 -2.01 -6.69
CA ALA A 102 -11.28 -1.82 -5.28
C ALA A 102 -10.10 -2.70 -4.82
N SER A 103 -9.03 -2.75 -5.62
CA SER A 103 -7.86 -3.58 -5.31
C SER A 103 -6.94 -2.90 -4.31
N ALA A 104 -6.47 -3.64 -3.30
CA ALA A 104 -5.43 -3.19 -2.37
C ALA A 104 -4.00 -3.44 -2.88
N MET A 105 -3.84 -3.94 -4.11
CA MET A 105 -2.54 -4.40 -4.63
C MET A 105 -1.42 -3.36 -4.53
N LEU A 106 -1.69 -2.08 -4.77
CA LEU A 106 -0.65 -1.04 -4.61
C LEU A 106 -0.17 -0.94 -3.15
N PHE A 107 -1.11 -0.89 -2.20
CA PHE A 107 -0.82 -0.86 -0.76
C PHE A 107 -0.03 -2.10 -0.31
N VAL A 108 -0.53 -3.30 -0.63
CA VAL A 108 0.15 -4.56 -0.25
C VAL A 108 1.55 -4.61 -0.86
N SER A 109 1.67 -4.25 -2.13
CA SER A 109 2.94 -4.27 -2.84
C SER A 109 3.99 -3.31 -2.27
N ALA A 110 3.57 -2.14 -1.80
CA ALA A 110 4.44 -1.18 -1.13
C ALA A 110 4.95 -1.74 0.21
N LYS A 111 4.04 -2.31 1.01
CA LYS A 111 4.38 -2.90 2.32
C LYS A 111 5.25 -4.16 2.22
N VAL A 112 5.08 -4.95 1.16
CA VAL A 112 5.99 -6.06 0.84
C VAL A 112 7.34 -5.52 0.36
N SER A 113 7.35 -4.56 -0.57
CA SER A 113 8.57 -4.05 -1.21
C SER A 113 9.52 -3.38 -0.23
N GLN A 114 9.01 -2.53 0.67
CA GLN A 114 9.85 -1.83 1.67
C GLN A 114 10.69 -2.80 2.51
N LEU A 115 10.21 -4.03 2.74
CA LEU A 115 10.91 -5.06 3.52
C LEU A 115 11.70 -6.03 2.64
N ALA A 116 11.13 -6.42 1.49
CA ALA A 116 11.76 -7.38 0.58
C ALA A 116 13.02 -6.83 -0.12
N ILE A 117 13.22 -5.51 -0.14
CA ILE A 117 14.43 -4.87 -0.67
C ILE A 117 15.57 -4.90 0.35
N LEU A 118 15.25 -4.82 1.64
CA LEU A 118 16.22 -4.68 2.73
C LEU A 118 16.74 -6.06 3.19
N PRO A 119 18.01 -6.16 3.64
CA PRO A 119 18.57 -7.40 4.17
C PRO A 119 17.78 -7.97 5.35
N GLN A 120 17.30 -7.11 6.24
CA GLN A 120 16.59 -7.48 7.46
C GLN A 120 15.26 -8.19 7.16
N GLY A 121 14.61 -7.86 6.04
CA GLY A 121 13.36 -8.48 5.64
C GLY A 121 13.50 -9.72 4.78
N GLN A 122 14.72 -10.16 4.45
CA GLN A 122 14.92 -11.37 3.64
C GLN A 122 14.45 -12.67 4.33
N PRO A 123 14.62 -12.88 5.65
CA PRO A 123 14.23 -14.12 6.31
C PRO A 123 12.75 -14.48 6.12
N GLU A 124 11.84 -13.52 6.27
CA GLU A 124 10.40 -13.75 6.11
C GLU A 124 9.89 -13.50 4.69
N ARG A 125 10.76 -13.24 3.72
CA ARG A 125 10.37 -12.76 2.38
C ARG A 125 9.29 -13.59 1.69
N ASN A 126 9.43 -14.91 1.69
CA ASN A 126 8.46 -15.81 1.06
C ASN A 126 7.16 -15.92 1.86
N ALA A 127 7.27 -16.15 3.17
CA ALA A 127 6.09 -16.23 4.05
C ALA A 127 5.29 -14.92 4.02
N ARG A 128 5.98 -13.77 4.08
CA ARG A 128 5.40 -12.42 4.01
C ARG A 128 4.50 -12.25 2.79
N VAL A 129 5.02 -12.50 1.58
CA VAL A 129 4.24 -12.22 0.38
C VAL A 129 3.04 -13.16 0.27
N LEU A 130 3.20 -14.45 0.62
CA LEU A 130 2.11 -15.41 0.60
C LEU A 130 1.03 -15.05 1.62
N SER A 131 1.41 -14.79 2.88
CA SER A 131 0.47 -14.45 3.96
C SER A 131 -0.23 -13.11 3.72
N MET A 132 0.49 -12.08 3.25
CA MET A 132 -0.12 -10.77 3.00
C MET A 132 -1.07 -10.78 1.80
N VAL A 133 -0.75 -11.53 0.74
CA VAL A 133 -1.66 -11.70 -0.42
C VAL A 133 -2.89 -12.51 0.00
N ALA A 134 -2.69 -13.63 0.72
CA ALA A 134 -3.80 -14.43 1.22
C ALA A 134 -4.73 -13.62 2.16
N GLN A 135 -4.16 -12.79 3.03
CA GLN A 135 -4.95 -11.90 3.89
C GLN A 135 -5.70 -10.86 3.06
N MET A 136 -5.07 -10.25 2.05
CA MET A 136 -5.74 -9.31 1.14
C MET A 136 -6.96 -9.92 0.46
N ASP A 137 -6.84 -11.17 0.00
CA ASP A 137 -7.95 -11.90 -0.61
C ASP A 137 -9.05 -12.22 0.41
N ALA A 138 -8.67 -12.57 1.66
CA ALA A 138 -9.62 -12.79 2.75
C ALA A 138 -10.42 -11.53 3.13
N GLU A 139 -9.82 -10.35 3.00
CA GLU A 139 -10.49 -9.05 3.15
C GLU A 139 -11.42 -8.68 1.98
N ARG A 140 -11.45 -9.52 0.92
CA ARG A 140 -12.28 -9.32 -0.29
C ARG A 140 -11.93 -8.07 -1.09
N PHE A 141 -10.66 -7.66 -1.08
CA PHE A 141 -10.18 -6.69 -2.07
C PHE A 141 -10.22 -7.32 -3.47
N GLY A 142 -10.51 -6.52 -4.50
CA GLY A 142 -10.54 -7.05 -5.86
C GLY A 142 -9.16 -7.27 -6.47
N ALA A 143 -9.11 -8.04 -7.56
CA ALA A 143 -7.89 -8.34 -8.27
C ALA A 143 -7.35 -7.12 -9.05
N CYS A 144 -6.02 -7.05 -9.23
CA CYS A 144 -5.40 -6.05 -10.09
C CYS A 144 -5.63 -6.38 -11.57
N THR A 145 -6.01 -5.38 -12.37
CA THR A 145 -6.10 -5.47 -13.84
C THR A 145 -5.22 -4.44 -14.55
N ASN A 146 -4.20 -3.93 -13.85
CA ASN A 146 -3.18 -3.00 -14.37
C ASN A 146 -3.74 -1.71 -15.00
N THR A 147 -4.74 -1.10 -14.36
CA THR A 147 -5.30 0.18 -14.82
C THR A 147 -4.47 1.39 -14.41
N SER A 148 -3.53 1.24 -13.48
CA SER A 148 -2.62 2.28 -12.96
C SER A 148 -3.26 3.53 -12.31
N GLU A 149 -4.59 3.60 -12.21
CA GLU A 149 -5.31 4.64 -11.46
C GLU A 149 -4.87 4.74 -9.98
N CYS A 150 -4.43 3.63 -9.40
CA CYS A 150 -3.95 3.59 -8.02
C CYS A 150 -2.67 4.43 -7.80
N GLU A 151 -1.76 4.47 -8.76
CA GLU A 151 -0.55 5.31 -8.72
C GLU A 151 -0.90 6.77 -9.01
N ALA A 152 -1.77 7.01 -10.00
CA ALA A 152 -2.23 8.36 -10.33
C ALA A 152 -2.93 9.06 -9.15
N ALA A 153 -3.70 8.31 -8.35
CA ALA A 153 -4.39 8.81 -7.17
C ALA A 153 -3.54 8.80 -5.89
N CYS A 154 -2.30 8.29 -5.93
CA CYS A 154 -1.49 8.13 -4.73
C CYS A 154 -0.93 9.49 -4.26
N PRO A 155 -1.26 9.96 -3.04
CA PRO A 155 -0.72 11.21 -2.52
C PRO A 155 0.77 11.11 -2.16
N ALA A 156 1.25 9.89 -1.90
CA ALA A 156 2.64 9.60 -1.56
C ALA A 156 3.44 9.09 -2.77
N GLU A 157 2.88 9.18 -3.98
CA GLU A 157 3.56 8.86 -5.23
C GLU A 157 4.15 7.43 -5.29
N VAL A 158 3.50 6.49 -4.61
CA VAL A 158 3.90 5.08 -4.61
C VAL A 158 3.72 4.50 -6.02
N SER A 159 4.82 4.04 -6.61
CA SER A 159 4.80 3.53 -7.97
C SER A 159 4.21 2.12 -8.11
N VAL A 160 3.51 1.85 -9.23
CA VAL A 160 3.09 0.49 -9.63
C VAL A 160 4.26 -0.46 -9.87
N ALA A 161 5.49 0.02 -9.98
CA ALA A 161 6.69 -0.83 -9.99
C ALA A 161 6.76 -1.75 -8.76
N ASN A 162 6.19 -1.33 -7.63
CA ASN A 162 6.03 -2.16 -6.44
C ASN A 162 5.09 -3.36 -6.69
N ILE A 163 4.00 -3.19 -7.44
CA ILE A 163 3.08 -4.28 -7.83
C ILE A 163 3.84 -5.30 -8.68
N ALA A 164 4.65 -4.84 -9.64
CA ALA A 164 5.47 -5.73 -10.44
C ALA A 164 6.49 -6.50 -9.58
N ARG A 165 7.06 -5.86 -8.55
CA ARG A 165 7.93 -6.55 -7.57
C ARG A 165 7.14 -7.60 -6.79
N LEU A 166 6.00 -7.24 -6.21
CA LEU A 166 5.14 -8.17 -5.46
C LEU A 166 4.76 -9.40 -6.31
N ASN A 167 4.42 -9.23 -7.58
CA ASN A 167 4.08 -10.37 -8.44
C ASN A 167 5.28 -11.31 -8.64
N ARG A 168 6.51 -10.78 -8.76
CA ARG A 168 7.74 -11.60 -8.81
C ARG A 168 8.02 -12.28 -7.48
N GLU A 169 7.81 -11.57 -6.36
CA GLU A 169 7.93 -12.13 -5.01
C GLU A 169 6.97 -13.30 -4.82
N PHE A 170 5.71 -13.10 -5.17
CA PHE A 170 4.65 -14.09 -5.05
C PHE A 170 4.94 -15.31 -5.92
N LEU A 171 5.26 -15.11 -7.21
CA LEU A 171 5.59 -16.21 -8.11
C LEU A 171 6.79 -17.03 -7.59
N ARG A 172 7.85 -16.34 -7.14
CA ARG A 172 9.02 -17.00 -6.57
C ARG A 172 8.64 -17.79 -5.32
N ALA A 173 7.87 -17.19 -4.42
CA ALA A 173 7.44 -17.84 -3.18
C ALA A 173 6.57 -19.07 -3.47
N SER A 174 5.60 -18.98 -4.39
CA SER A 174 4.70 -20.10 -4.73
C SER A 174 5.40 -21.29 -5.41
N ILE A 175 6.55 -21.07 -6.04
CA ILE A 175 7.36 -22.15 -6.64
C ILE A 175 8.34 -22.73 -5.63
N MET A 176 8.85 -21.92 -4.70
CA MET A 176 9.85 -22.31 -3.70
C MET A 176 9.24 -22.81 -2.38
N SER A 177 7.96 -22.54 -2.13
CA SER A 177 7.25 -23.06 -0.96
C SER A 177 7.00 -24.54 -1.20
N ASP A 178 7.79 -25.39 -0.57
CA ASP A 178 7.42 -26.77 -0.35
C ASP A 178 6.09 -26.77 0.41
N VAL A 179 5.04 -27.28 -0.22
CA VAL A 179 3.83 -27.74 0.50
C VAL A 179 4.25 -28.85 1.45
#